data_AF-A0A6H5I7C3-F1
#
_entry.id   AF-A0A6H5I7C3-F1
#
_cell.length_a   1.000
_cell.length_b   1.000
_cell.length_c   1.000
_cell.angle_alpha   90.00
_cell.angle_beta   90.00
_cell.angle_gamma   90.00
#
_symmetry.space_group_name_H-M   'P 1'
#
loop_
_entity.id
_entity.type
_entity.pdbx_description
1 polymer ?
#
loop_
_entity_poly.entity_id
_entity_poly.type
_entity_poly.pdbx_seq_one_letter_code
_entity_poly.pdbx_strand_id
1 'polypeptide(L)'
;MWLSDKLFAFRAPGKGRKPQPPNATVFQAILPLKLKDRVSGKHDQSKAGDCLYEMSLVIACLKENEYENKLCQKEVSAFNGCYKKYLKETAESKAAQQKGILVPGDRNLTRKQIARLLKIRPML
;
A
#
# COMPACT_ATOMS: atom_id res chain seq x y z
N MET A 1 -23.76 28.15 50.18
CA MET A 1 -22.88 28.71 49.14
C MET A 1 -22.19 27.54 48.47
N TRP A 2 -22.52 27.28 47.20
CA TRP A 2 -21.89 26.23 46.39
C TRP A 2 -20.43 26.61 46.09
N LEU A 3 -19.53 25.62 46.01
CA LEU A 3 -18.59 25.39 44.91
C LEU A 3 -17.41 24.53 45.38
N SER A 4 -17.27 23.37 44.73
CA SER A 4 -16.02 22.68 44.32
C SER A 4 -14.92 22.50 45.38
N ASP A 5 -14.47 21.28 45.68
CA ASP A 5 -13.82 20.44 44.69
C ASP A 5 -13.99 18.95 45.01
N LYS A 6 -14.26 18.21 43.94
CA LYS A 6 -14.07 16.76 43.89
C LYS A 6 -12.59 16.47 44.15
N LEU A 7 -12.21 16.23 45.39
CA LEU A 7 -11.01 15.44 45.66
C LEU A 7 -11.37 13.99 45.37
N PHE A 8 -11.16 13.64 44.10
CA PHE A 8 -11.11 12.30 43.55
C PHE A 8 -10.84 11.26 44.64
N ALA A 9 -11.88 10.49 44.98
CA ALA A 9 -11.67 9.25 45.71
C ALA A 9 -10.67 8.43 44.90
N PHE A 10 -9.44 8.32 45.41
CA PHE A 10 -8.47 7.33 44.93
C PHE A 10 -9.04 5.96 45.28
N ARG A 11 -9.92 5.47 44.40
CA ARG A 11 -10.38 4.09 44.39
C ARG A 11 -9.12 3.25 44.39
N ALA A 12 -8.97 2.36 45.38
CA ALA A 12 -7.84 1.45 45.47
C ALA A 12 -7.55 0.90 44.06
N PRO A 13 -6.31 0.95 43.57
CA PRO A 13 -6.02 0.47 42.23
C PRO A 13 -6.52 -0.95 42.18
N GLY A 14 -7.48 -1.22 41.29
CA GLY A 14 -7.90 -2.59 41.02
C GLY A 14 -6.66 -3.43 40.71
N LYS A 15 -6.78 -4.75 40.80
CA LYS A 15 -5.72 -5.70 40.40
C LYS A 15 -5.51 -5.70 38.87
N GLY A 16 -5.52 -4.53 38.24
CA GLY A 16 -5.14 -4.30 36.86
C GLY A 16 -3.63 -4.36 36.70
N ARG A 17 -3.19 -4.54 35.46
CA ARG A 17 -1.77 -4.60 35.13
C ARG A 17 -1.10 -3.27 35.51
N LYS A 18 0.01 -3.35 36.24
CA LYS A 18 0.84 -2.18 36.57
C LYS A 18 1.45 -1.59 35.28
N PRO A 19 1.72 -0.28 35.22
CA PRO A 19 2.47 0.32 34.13
C PRO A 19 3.82 -0.39 33.95
N GLN A 20 4.18 -0.68 32.71
CA GLN A 20 5.45 -1.32 32.41
C GLN A 20 6.58 -0.34 32.72
N PRO A 21 7.55 -0.68 33.59
CA PRO A 21 8.62 0.24 33.93
C PRO A 21 9.54 0.42 32.71
N PRO A 22 10.12 1.62 32.51
CA PRO A 22 10.84 1.98 31.29
C PRO A 22 12.02 1.05 30.96
N ASN A 23 12.54 0.35 31.98
CA ASN A 23 13.74 -0.48 31.89
C ASN A 23 13.44 -1.99 31.86
N ALA A 24 12.18 -2.42 31.97
CA ALA A 24 11.85 -3.85 32.06
C ALA A 24 11.93 -4.59 30.72
N THR A 25 11.84 -3.89 29.59
CA THR A 25 11.90 -4.51 28.27
C THR A 25 13.04 -3.93 27.46
N VAL A 26 14.17 -4.65 27.46
CA VAL A 26 15.29 -4.38 26.57
C VAL A 26 14.91 -4.84 25.17
N PHE A 27 15.06 -3.97 24.17
CA PHE A 27 14.86 -4.34 22.78
C PHE A 27 15.88 -5.40 22.36
N GLN A 28 15.40 -6.56 21.92
CA GLN A 28 16.26 -7.61 21.38
C GLN A 28 16.33 -7.50 19.86
N ALA A 29 17.47 -7.02 19.36
CA ALA A 29 17.71 -6.88 17.94
C ALA A 29 18.04 -8.24 17.30
N ILE A 30 17.09 -8.85 16.59
CA ILE A 30 17.35 -10.09 15.81
C ILE A 30 18.30 -9.81 14.64
N LEU A 31 18.25 -8.59 14.11
CA LEU A 31 19.11 -8.09 13.05
C LEU A 31 19.87 -6.86 13.57
N PRO A 32 21.08 -6.59 13.06
CA PRO A 32 21.82 -5.40 13.44
C PRO A 32 21.00 -4.16 13.12
N LEU A 33 20.96 -3.21 14.06
CA LEU A 33 20.31 -1.91 13.94
C LEU A 33 21.10 -0.98 13.00
N LYS A 34 21.27 -1.41 11.75
CA LYS A 34 21.95 -0.66 10.69
C LYS A 34 21.06 -0.56 9.46
N LEU A 35 21.12 0.59 8.80
CA LEU A 35 20.45 0.78 7.53
C LEU A 35 21.11 -0.12 6.46
N LYS A 36 20.30 -0.56 5.50
CA LYS A 36 20.77 -1.32 4.33
C LYS A 36 20.91 -0.38 3.14
N ASP A 37 21.79 -0.74 2.22
CA ASP A 37 22.01 0.01 0.96
C ASP A 37 20.88 -0.17 -0.06
N ARG A 38 19.79 -0.84 0.32
CA ARG A 38 18.62 -1.08 -0.51
C ARG A 38 17.34 -1.07 0.31
N VAL A 39 16.31 -0.49 -0.27
CA VAL A 39 14.94 -0.48 0.27
C VAL A 39 14.18 -1.74 -0.14
N SER A 40 13.10 -2.08 0.58
CA SER A 40 12.11 -3.10 0.19
C SER A 40 11.09 -2.52 -0.81
N GLY A 41 10.40 -3.38 -1.54
CA GLY A 41 9.42 -3.03 -2.60
C GLY A 41 8.31 -4.04 -2.63
N LYS A 42 8.07 -4.67 -1.49
CA LYS A 42 6.95 -5.59 -1.27
C LYS A 42 5.60 -4.90 -1.53
N HIS A 43 5.55 -3.57 -1.59
CA HIS A 43 4.32 -2.80 -1.75
C HIS A 43 4.32 -1.82 -2.94
N ASP A 44 5.25 -1.96 -3.89
CA ASP A 44 5.25 -1.14 -5.12
C ASP A 44 4.16 -1.56 -6.13
N GLN A 45 3.30 -2.52 -5.78
CA GLN A 45 2.21 -2.94 -6.64
C GLN A 45 1.07 -1.93 -6.56
N SER A 46 0.70 -1.33 -7.69
CA SER A 46 -0.50 -0.51 -7.82
C SER A 46 -1.73 -1.36 -7.49
N LYS A 47 -2.48 -0.96 -6.46
CA LYS A 47 -3.69 -1.67 -5.98
C LYS A 47 -4.94 -1.36 -6.80
N ALA A 48 -4.80 -1.01 -8.07
CA ALA A 48 -5.95 -0.59 -8.86
C ALA A 48 -6.57 -1.83 -9.54
N GLY A 49 -7.83 -2.11 -9.23
CA GLY A 49 -8.63 -3.18 -9.83
C GLY A 49 -9.09 -2.75 -11.23
N ASP A 50 -8.13 -2.65 -12.15
CA ASP A 50 -8.22 -1.73 -13.30
C ASP A 50 -9.35 -2.02 -14.29
N CYS A 51 -10.00 -3.19 -14.26
CA CYS A 51 -11.17 -3.48 -15.11
C CYS A 51 -12.31 -4.22 -14.40
N LEU A 52 -12.39 -4.15 -13.06
CA LEU A 52 -13.44 -4.87 -12.31
C LEU A 52 -14.85 -4.35 -12.64
N TYR A 53 -14.98 -3.05 -12.89
CA TYR A 53 -16.27 -2.45 -13.25
C TYR A 53 -16.80 -3.02 -14.57
N GLU A 54 -16.00 -2.96 -15.64
CA GLU A 54 -16.39 -3.50 -16.95
C GLU A 54 -16.63 -5.02 -16.89
N MET A 55 -15.85 -5.74 -16.07
CA MET A 55 -16.05 -7.17 -15.86
C MET A 55 -17.41 -7.47 -15.21
N SER A 56 -17.85 -6.62 -14.27
CA SER A 56 -19.16 -6.77 -13.63
C SER A 56 -20.32 -6.56 -14.60
N LEU A 57 -20.19 -5.65 -15.57
CA LEU A 57 -21.19 -5.40 -16.61
C LEU A 57 -21.32 -6.59 -17.57
N VAL A 58 -20.20 -7.19 -17.98
CA VAL A 58 -20.21 -8.42 -18.78
C VAL A 58 -20.92 -9.55 -18.05
N ILE A 59 -20.62 -9.74 -16.76
CA ILE A 59 -21.26 -10.78 -15.94
C ILE A 59 -22.77 -10.54 -15.81
N ALA A 60 -23.19 -9.28 -15.63
CA ALA A 60 -24.60 -8.92 -15.57
C ALA A 60 -25.33 -9.26 -16.87
N CYS A 61 -24.77 -8.86 -18.03
CA CYS A 61 -25.36 -9.15 -19.33
C CYS A 61 -25.43 -10.66 -19.62
N LEU A 62 -24.38 -11.42 -19.27
CA LEU A 62 -24.37 -12.87 -19.46
C LEU A 62 -25.45 -13.55 -18.62
N LYS A 63 -25.70 -13.07 -17.40
CA LYS A 63 -26.74 -13.60 -16.53
C LYS A 63 -28.15 -13.42 -17.11
N GLU A 64 -28.39 -12.30 -17.79
CA GLU A 64 -29.69 -11.98 -18.40
C GLU A 64 -29.93 -12.74 -19.71
N ASN A 65 -28.86 -13.12 -20.41
CA ASN A 65 -28.92 -13.70 -21.76
C ASN A 65 -28.46 -15.18 -21.79
N GLU A 66 -28.66 -15.94 -20.72
CA GLU A 66 -28.31 -17.37 -20.64
C GLU A 66 -26.85 -17.67 -21.02
N TYR A 67 -25.94 -16.74 -20.76
CA TYR A 67 -24.51 -16.80 -21.07
C TYR A 67 -24.16 -16.81 -22.57
N GLU A 68 -25.05 -16.33 -23.44
CA GLU A 68 -24.77 -16.15 -24.87
C GLU A 68 -23.91 -14.91 -25.13
N ASN A 69 -22.62 -15.12 -25.42
CA ASN A 69 -21.65 -14.07 -25.69
C ASN A 69 -22.04 -13.16 -26.88
N LYS A 70 -22.82 -13.67 -27.84
CA LYS A 70 -23.23 -12.90 -29.02
C LYS A 70 -24.17 -11.73 -28.67
N LEU A 71 -24.93 -11.85 -27.58
CA LEU A 71 -25.88 -10.84 -27.13
C LEU A 71 -25.20 -9.74 -26.32
N CYS A 72 -24.04 -10.03 -25.70
CA CYS A 72 -23.28 -9.13 -24.84
C CYS A 72 -22.04 -8.51 -25.51
N GLN A 73 -22.06 -8.34 -26.85
CA GLN A 73 -20.88 -7.86 -27.58
C GLN A 73 -20.45 -6.45 -27.16
N LYS A 74 -21.38 -5.60 -26.72
CA LYS A 74 -21.09 -4.21 -26.33
C LYS A 74 -20.24 -4.18 -25.07
N GLU A 75 -20.66 -4.91 -24.05
CA GLU A 75 -20.02 -5.04 -22.74
C GLU A 75 -18.66 -5.73 -22.89
N VAL A 76 -18.58 -6.78 -23.72
CA VAL A 76 -17.31 -7.47 -24.03
C VAL A 76 -16.34 -6.54 -24.75
N SER A 77 -16.81 -5.69 -25.66
CA SER A 77 -15.95 -4.73 -26.35
C SER A 77 -15.38 -3.66 -25.39
N ALA A 78 -16.19 -3.19 -24.44
CA ALA A 78 -15.80 -2.23 -23.43
C ALA A 78 -14.75 -2.81 -22.47
N PHE A 79 -14.99 -4.04 -21.98
CA PHE A 79 -14.04 -4.78 -21.16
C PHE A 79 -12.68 -4.99 -21.88
N ASN A 80 -12.71 -5.41 -23.14
CA ASN A 80 -11.49 -5.59 -23.93
C ASN A 80 -10.74 -4.26 -24.15
N GLY A 81 -11.47 -3.16 -24.32
CA GLY A 81 -10.91 -1.82 -24.41
C GLY A 81 -10.16 -1.43 -23.13
N CYS A 82 -10.79 -1.64 -21.97
CA CYS A 82 -10.17 -1.42 -20.66
C CYS A 82 -8.91 -2.28 -20.50
N TYR A 83 -9.01 -3.58 -20.78
CA TYR A 83 -7.91 -4.53 -20.58
C TYR A 83 -6.68 -4.18 -21.44
N LYS A 84 -6.90 -3.76 -22.69
CA LYS A 84 -5.80 -3.33 -23.57
C LYS A 84 -5.11 -2.06 -23.06
N LYS A 85 -5.86 -1.10 -22.50
CA LYS A 85 -5.27 0.12 -21.90
C LYS A 85 -4.44 -0.25 -20.68
N TYR A 86 -4.99 -1.06 -19.79
CA TYR A 86 -4.28 -1.58 -18.60
C TYR A 86 -2.96 -2.28 -18.97
N LEU A 87 -2.96 -3.16 -19.98
CA LEU A 87 -1.73 -3.83 -20.42
C LEU A 87 -0.67 -2.85 -20.92
N LYS A 88 -1.06 -1.79 -21.62
CA LYS A 88 -0.15 -0.75 -22.11
C LYS A 88 0.43 0.05 -20.94
N GLU A 89 -0.42 0.58 -20.07
CA GLU A 89 0.00 1.40 -18.92
C GLU A 89 0.88 0.62 -17.95
N THR A 90 0.57 -0.65 -17.69
CA THR A 90 1.41 -1.49 -16.84
C THR A 90 2.76 -1.79 -17.47
N ALA A 91 2.83 -2.00 -18.78
CA ALA A 91 4.10 -2.18 -19.49
C ALA A 91 4.94 -0.89 -19.45
N GLU A 92 4.33 0.26 -19.69
CA GLU A 92 4.98 1.58 -19.65
C GLU A 92 5.48 1.92 -18.24
N SER A 93 4.65 1.73 -17.22
CA SER A 93 5.03 1.93 -15.82
C SER A 93 6.18 1.02 -15.41
N LYS A 94 6.14 -0.28 -15.76
CA LYS A 94 7.26 -1.20 -15.52
C LYS A 94 8.53 -0.75 -16.24
N ALA A 95 8.44 -0.32 -17.49
CA ALA A 95 9.58 0.17 -18.24
C ALA A 95 10.17 1.44 -17.61
N ALA A 96 9.33 2.38 -17.18
CA ALA A 96 9.75 3.60 -16.49
C ALA A 96 10.43 3.29 -15.14
N GLN A 97 9.81 2.44 -14.33
CA GLN A 97 10.37 1.97 -13.06
C GLN A 97 11.72 1.25 -13.26
N GLN A 98 11.89 0.51 -14.36
CA GLN A 98 13.14 -0.17 -14.67
C GLN A 98 14.28 0.78 -15.00
N LYS A 99 14.01 1.85 -15.74
CA LYS A 99 15.03 2.82 -16.18
C LYS A 99 15.72 3.52 -15.00
N GLY A 100 15.05 3.68 -13.85
CA GLY A 100 15.68 4.16 -12.61
C GLY A 100 16.42 5.49 -12.76
N ILE A 101 15.94 6.36 -13.66
CA ILE A 101 16.54 7.66 -13.97
C ILE A 101 16.26 8.60 -12.80
N LEU A 102 17.28 9.26 -12.27
CA LEU A 102 17.11 10.22 -11.18
C LEU A 102 16.74 11.58 -11.78
N VAL A 103 15.50 12.01 -11.57
CA VAL A 103 15.06 13.36 -11.91
C VAL A 103 15.24 14.25 -10.67
N PRO A 104 16.01 15.35 -10.74
CA PRO A 104 16.17 16.26 -9.62
C PRO A 104 14.84 16.90 -9.22
N GLY A 105 14.52 16.90 -7.92
CA GLY A 105 13.32 17.56 -7.38
C GLY A 105 12.07 16.69 -7.26
N ASP A 106 12.10 15.44 -7.76
CA ASP A 106 10.99 14.51 -7.60
C ASP A 106 10.82 14.05 -6.14
N ARG A 107 9.59 14.19 -5.62
CA ARG A 107 9.22 13.72 -4.27
C ARG A 107 8.83 12.25 -4.24
N ASN A 108 8.38 11.70 -5.38
CA ASN A 108 7.88 10.34 -5.51
C ASN A 108 8.90 9.47 -6.24
N LEU A 109 9.91 8.99 -5.52
CA LEU A 109 10.96 8.15 -6.08
C LEU A 109 10.56 6.68 -6.10
N THR A 110 10.85 5.99 -7.20
CA THR A 110 10.75 4.55 -7.33
C THR A 110 11.83 3.89 -6.47
N ARG A 111 11.56 2.68 -5.95
CA ARG A 111 12.53 1.89 -5.18
C ARG A 111 13.91 1.76 -5.82
N LYS A 112 13.99 1.60 -7.14
CA LYS A 112 15.27 1.53 -7.86
C LYS A 112 16.05 2.84 -7.79
N GLN A 113 15.38 3.99 -7.90
CA GLN A 113 15.97 5.31 -7.74
C GLN A 113 16.49 5.50 -6.32
N ILE A 114 15.69 5.14 -5.31
CA ILE A 114 16.09 5.23 -3.89
C ILE A 114 17.30 4.34 -3.59
N ALA A 115 17.27 3.07 -4.03
CA ALA A 115 18.39 2.15 -3.84
C ALA A 115 19.67 2.64 -4.56
N ARG A 116 19.53 3.33 -5.71
CA ARG A 116 20.67 3.96 -6.39
C ARG A 116 21.25 5.10 -5.55
N LEU A 117 20.40 5.96 -4.97
CA LEU A 117 20.84 7.06 -4.10
C LEU A 117 21.57 6.54 -2.85
N LEU A 118 21.03 5.51 -2.19
CA LEU A 118 21.65 4.92 -0.99
C LEU A 118 23.03 4.30 -1.29
N LYS A 119 23.24 3.76 -2.49
CA LYS A 119 24.56 3.26 -2.91
C LYS A 119 25.58 4.37 -3.18
N ILE A 120 25.13 5.54 -3.64
CA ILE A 120 26.02 6.67 -3.92
C ILE A 120 26.52 7.28 -2.60
N ARG A 121 25.67 7.31 -1.57
CA ARG A 121 25.99 7.83 -0.24
C ARG A 121 25.62 6.79 0.84
N PRO A 122 26.45 5.76 1.04
CA PRO A 122 26.22 4.81 2.13
C PRO A 122 26.42 5.51 3.48
N MET A 123 25.54 5.21 4.43
CA MET A 123 25.71 5.62 5.82
C MET A 123 26.67 4.64 6.48
N LEU A 124 27.90 5.09 6.77
CA LEU A 124 28.89 4.36 7.56
C LEU A 124 28.41 4.20 9.00
#